data_AF-A0AAD5UX66-F1
#
_entry.id   AF-A0AAD5UX66-F1
#
_cell.length_a   1.000
_cell.length_b   1.000
_cell.length_c   1.000
_cell.angle_alpha   90.00
_cell.angle_beta   90.00
_cell.angle_gamma   90.00
#
_symmetry.space_group_name_H-M   'P 1'
#
loop_
_entity.id
_entity.type
_entity.pdbx_description
1 polymer ?
#
loop_
_entity_poly.entity_id
_entity_poly.type
_entity_poly.pdbx_seq_one_letter_code
_entity_poly.pdbx_strand_id
1 'polypeptide(L)'
;MSSSRYPHRYTHETSLSPTKNNALYKQGKGQGEMSLERYHTLCAAIQRKYEFTDVPADFSKGQLFPRKGITFDHYTSYNLEPVLGIKLHPRQDGTIHPGDIKVYKSSFVDSWKCREGGILYCIGEAREFWNMVLNYHSTANTTGMRQWDKLFERLRKSDFDKSLIPCMWFAREGGCLDVACPFSHDKEACILDREKVLMKRRATLGRPTMRDISLREQRQLAQHRENSKSDSREIVKHEGTSALELWDDSVDDDEEELDPEVDRIFKERAEIKKICSNPDCLTARMTKKSQRESGKIEDPKMMVCTQCKITYYCSVSRIWFVVVIIVTRLGMDFRKSANGRIGRGTKWNRAAPSTSS
;
A
#
# COMPACT_ATOMS: atom_id res chain seq x y z
N MET A 1 -14.71 -4.69 32.34
CA MET A 1 -15.36 -5.16 31.09
C MET A 1 -14.34 -5.11 29.97
N SER A 2 -13.82 -6.27 29.57
CA SER A 2 -12.86 -6.42 28.48
C SER A 2 -13.59 -6.16 27.16
N SER A 3 -13.58 -4.90 26.71
CA SER A 3 -13.97 -4.53 25.35
C SER A 3 -13.17 -5.40 24.39
N SER A 4 -13.88 -6.29 23.70
CA SER A 4 -13.38 -7.05 22.56
C SER A 4 -12.70 -6.07 21.59
N ARG A 5 -11.37 -5.96 21.65
CA ARG A 5 -10.53 -5.12 20.77
C ARG A 5 -10.41 -5.70 19.35
N TYR A 6 -11.43 -6.44 18.90
CA TYR A 6 -11.45 -6.97 17.55
C TYR A 6 -12.03 -5.93 16.60
N PRO A 7 -11.35 -5.66 15.47
CA PRO A 7 -11.82 -4.69 14.49
C PRO A 7 -13.18 -5.13 13.94
N HIS A 8 -14.13 -4.19 13.85
CA HIS A 8 -15.48 -4.37 13.28
C HIS A 8 -15.46 -4.46 11.74
N ARG A 9 -14.40 -5.05 11.18
CA ARG A 9 -14.25 -5.17 9.73
C ARG A 9 -15.29 -6.14 9.18
N TYR A 10 -15.85 -5.81 8.02
CA TYR A 10 -16.92 -6.58 7.38
C TYR A 10 -18.20 -6.68 8.22
N THR A 11 -18.43 -5.67 9.06
CA THR A 11 -19.68 -5.49 9.79
C THR A 11 -20.36 -4.24 9.27
N HIS A 12 -21.66 -4.37 9.00
CA HIS A 12 -22.56 -3.25 8.76
C HIS A 12 -23.43 -3.07 10.01
N GLU A 13 -23.18 -1.99 10.75
CA GLU A 13 -23.87 -1.74 12.02
C GLU A 13 -25.27 -1.18 11.77
N THR A 14 -26.27 -2.04 11.83
CA THR A 14 -27.69 -1.66 11.59
C THR A 14 -28.44 -1.28 12.86
N SER A 15 -27.83 -1.46 14.04
CA SER A 15 -28.47 -1.26 15.35
C SER A 15 -28.15 0.08 16.02
N LEU A 16 -27.36 0.95 15.38
CA LEU A 16 -26.96 2.24 15.94
C LEU A 16 -28.17 3.18 16.03
N SER A 17 -28.33 3.82 17.19
CA SER A 17 -29.37 4.83 17.41
C SER A 17 -28.79 6.13 17.96
N PRO A 18 -29.43 7.29 17.70
CA PRO A 18 -29.05 8.57 18.29
C PRO A 18 -29.07 8.56 19.83
N THR A 19 -29.89 7.69 20.43
CA THR A 19 -30.13 7.63 21.87
C THR A 19 -29.14 6.74 22.63
N LYS A 20 -28.74 5.60 22.06
CA LYS A 20 -27.87 4.63 22.75
C LYS A 20 -26.39 4.85 22.44
N ASN A 21 -26.06 5.21 21.20
CA ASN A 21 -24.68 5.30 20.69
C ASN A 21 -24.48 6.57 19.84
N ASN A 22 -24.83 7.74 20.38
CA ASN A 22 -24.85 9.01 19.65
C ASN A 22 -23.55 9.30 18.87
N ALA A 23 -22.38 9.10 19.50
CA ALA A 23 -21.10 9.36 18.86
C ALA A 23 -20.85 8.48 17.62
N LEU A 24 -21.07 7.17 17.72
CA LEU A 24 -20.92 6.24 16.59
C LEU A 24 -21.98 6.49 15.52
N TYR A 25 -23.21 6.83 15.92
CA TYR A 25 -24.27 7.19 14.98
C TYR A 25 -23.90 8.44 14.16
N LYS A 26 -23.38 9.50 14.80
CA LYS A 26 -22.87 10.70 14.12
C LYS A 26 -21.72 10.38 13.17
N GLN A 27 -20.79 9.54 13.61
CA GLN A 27 -19.70 9.06 12.75
C GLN A 27 -20.24 8.30 11.54
N GLY A 28 -21.22 7.42 11.73
CA GLY A 28 -21.92 6.71 10.66
C GLY A 28 -22.58 7.66 9.67
N LYS A 29 -23.24 8.72 10.14
CA LYS A 29 -23.78 9.76 9.25
C LYS A 29 -22.71 10.45 8.41
N GLY A 30 -21.57 10.81 9.00
CA GLY A 30 -20.44 11.36 8.25
C GLY A 30 -19.86 10.36 7.23
N GLN A 31 -19.81 9.06 7.55
CA GLN A 31 -19.42 8.02 6.59
C GLN A 31 -20.40 7.95 5.41
N GLY A 32 -21.70 7.99 5.69
CA GLY A 32 -22.77 7.98 4.68
C GLY A 32 -22.72 9.20 3.76
N GLU A 33 -22.63 10.40 4.32
CA GLU A 33 -22.51 11.67 3.59
C GLU A 33 -21.30 11.67 2.65
N MET A 34 -20.13 11.28 3.16
CA MET A 34 -18.92 11.21 2.35
C MET A 34 -19.04 10.18 1.22
N SER A 35 -19.61 9.00 1.50
CA SER A 35 -19.79 7.97 0.47
C SER A 35 -20.78 8.42 -0.60
N LEU A 36 -21.83 9.15 -0.20
CA LEU A 36 -22.85 9.69 -1.09
C LEU A 36 -22.28 10.79 -2.00
N GLU A 37 -21.50 11.73 -1.47
CA GLU A 37 -20.79 12.74 -2.25
C GLU A 37 -19.91 12.08 -3.32
N ARG A 38 -19.06 11.11 -2.92
CA ARG A 38 -18.18 10.38 -3.85
C ARG A 38 -18.98 9.59 -4.89
N TYR A 39 -20.11 9.01 -4.53
CA TYR A 39 -21.01 8.35 -5.47
C TYR A 39 -21.55 9.33 -6.51
N HIS A 40 -21.96 10.53 -6.09
CA HIS A 40 -22.46 11.54 -7.02
C HIS A 40 -21.33 12.08 -7.92
N THR A 41 -20.11 12.25 -7.39
CA THR A 41 -18.92 12.55 -8.22
C THR A 41 -18.68 11.45 -9.27
N LEU A 42 -18.81 10.17 -8.89
CA LEU A 42 -18.69 9.05 -9.81
C LEU A 42 -19.73 9.11 -10.93
N CYS A 43 -20.98 9.39 -10.58
CA CYS A 43 -22.06 9.51 -11.55
C CYS A 43 -21.82 10.68 -12.52
N ALA A 44 -21.44 11.85 -12.00
CA ALA A 44 -21.09 13.01 -12.82
C ALA A 44 -19.93 12.68 -13.78
N ALA A 45 -18.90 12.00 -13.27
CA ALA A 45 -17.77 11.53 -14.06
C ALA A 45 -18.20 10.58 -15.20
N ILE A 46 -18.99 9.54 -14.90
CA ILE A 46 -19.46 8.56 -15.89
C ILE A 46 -20.40 9.20 -16.93
N GLN A 47 -21.24 10.14 -16.52
CA GLN A 47 -22.18 10.86 -17.38
C GLN A 47 -21.53 12.01 -18.16
N ARG A 48 -20.26 12.32 -17.89
CA ARG A 48 -19.55 13.49 -18.45
C ARG A 48 -20.27 14.82 -18.15
N LYS A 49 -20.90 14.92 -16.98
CA LYS A 49 -21.57 16.13 -16.49
C LYS A 49 -20.63 16.94 -15.60
N TYR A 50 -19.53 17.39 -16.19
CA TYR A 50 -18.52 18.22 -15.53
C TYR A 50 -17.79 19.06 -16.57
N GLU A 51 -17.21 20.18 -16.15
CA GLU A 51 -16.38 21.05 -16.98
C GLU A 51 -15.04 21.31 -16.34
N PHE A 52 -14.03 21.57 -17.17
CA PHE A 52 -12.71 21.97 -16.68
C PHE A 52 -12.59 23.47 -16.63
N THR A 53 -12.13 23.97 -15.49
CA THR A 53 -11.76 25.37 -15.31
C THR A 53 -10.26 25.51 -15.15
N ASP A 54 -9.71 26.66 -15.53
CA ASP A 54 -8.31 26.97 -15.28
C ASP A 54 -8.15 27.56 -13.87
N VAL A 55 -7.28 26.93 -13.07
CA VAL A 55 -6.92 27.39 -11.73
C VAL A 55 -5.51 27.99 -11.81
N PRO A 56 -5.34 29.30 -11.56
CA PRO A 56 -4.03 29.93 -11.61
C PRO A 56 -3.06 29.32 -10.60
N ALA A 57 -1.77 29.56 -10.81
CA ALA A 57 -0.73 29.14 -9.86
C ALA A 57 -0.93 29.84 -8.51
N ASP A 58 -0.86 29.07 -7.42
CA ASP A 58 -0.95 29.57 -6.05
C ASP A 58 0.40 29.38 -5.34
N PHE A 59 1.26 30.39 -5.46
CA PHE A 59 2.60 30.37 -4.87
C PHE A 59 2.56 30.28 -3.34
N SER A 60 1.49 30.75 -2.68
CA SER A 60 1.36 30.66 -1.23
C SER A 60 1.23 29.21 -0.75
N LYS A 61 0.75 28.31 -1.62
CA LYS A 61 0.62 26.87 -1.38
C LYS A 61 1.72 26.04 -2.06
N GLY A 62 2.77 26.68 -2.58
CA GLY A 62 3.84 26.00 -3.33
C GLY A 62 3.40 25.44 -4.69
N GLN A 63 2.27 25.90 -5.22
CA GLN A 63 1.78 25.50 -6.54
C GLN A 63 2.43 26.37 -7.62
N LEU A 64 3.56 25.90 -8.16
CA LEU A 64 4.35 26.64 -9.17
C LEU A 64 3.72 26.69 -10.57
N PHE A 65 2.80 25.77 -10.87
CA PHE A 65 2.20 25.63 -12.20
C PHE A 65 0.69 25.78 -12.15
N PRO A 66 0.05 26.30 -13.21
CA PRO A 66 -1.41 26.29 -13.30
C PRO A 66 -1.93 24.85 -13.18
N ARG A 67 -3.13 24.74 -12.61
CA ARG A 67 -3.83 23.47 -12.39
C ARG A 67 -5.20 23.56 -13.06
N LYS A 68 -5.86 22.41 -13.18
CA LYS A 68 -7.24 22.37 -13.63
C LYS A 68 -8.17 22.25 -12.41
N GLY A 69 -9.29 22.95 -12.49
CA GLY A 69 -10.46 22.75 -11.66
C GLY A 69 -11.50 21.92 -12.40
N ILE A 70 -12.44 21.35 -11.65
CA ILE A 70 -13.58 20.62 -12.18
C ILE A 70 -14.83 21.21 -11.53
N THR A 71 -15.74 21.73 -12.34
CA THR A 71 -17.07 22.17 -11.90
C THR A 71 -18.13 21.17 -12.34
N PHE A 72 -19.25 21.14 -11.61
CA PHE A 72 -20.32 20.16 -11.81
C PHE A 72 -21.66 20.85 -12.15
N ASP A 73 -21.61 22.00 -12.82
CA ASP A 73 -22.78 22.85 -13.07
C ASP A 73 -23.88 22.12 -13.86
N HIS A 74 -23.48 21.16 -14.72
CA HIS A 74 -24.39 20.32 -15.50
C HIS A 74 -24.96 19.12 -14.73
N TYR A 75 -24.52 18.89 -13.49
CA TYR A 75 -24.95 17.77 -12.67
C TYR A 75 -25.93 18.21 -11.59
N THR A 76 -27.23 18.04 -11.88
CA THR A 76 -28.32 18.56 -11.04
C THR A 76 -28.81 17.61 -9.95
N SER A 77 -28.44 16.33 -10.00
CA SER A 77 -28.94 15.32 -9.06
C SER A 77 -28.39 15.48 -7.64
N TYR A 78 -27.28 16.21 -7.47
CA TYR A 78 -26.65 16.49 -6.19
C TYR A 78 -25.76 17.72 -6.31
N ASN A 79 -25.74 18.58 -5.29
CA ASN A 79 -24.85 19.74 -5.27
C ASN A 79 -23.41 19.30 -4.94
N LEU A 80 -22.58 19.17 -5.96
CA LEU A 80 -21.18 18.77 -5.82
C LEU A 80 -20.27 19.99 -5.71
N GLU A 81 -19.40 19.98 -4.71
CA GLU A 81 -18.35 20.99 -4.57
C GLU A 81 -17.33 20.87 -5.73
N PRO A 82 -16.87 22.00 -6.29
CA PRO A 82 -15.83 21.98 -7.32
C PRO A 82 -14.54 21.34 -6.82
N VAL A 83 -13.89 20.54 -7.66
CA VAL A 83 -12.56 19.97 -7.35
C VAL A 83 -11.49 20.90 -7.91
N LEU A 84 -10.65 21.47 -7.05
CA LEU A 84 -9.63 22.44 -7.44
C LEU A 84 -8.23 21.83 -7.42
N GLY A 85 -7.32 22.39 -8.22
CA GLY A 85 -5.88 22.11 -8.09
C GLY A 85 -5.43 20.77 -8.68
N ILE A 86 -6.20 20.15 -9.58
CA ILE A 86 -5.88 18.84 -10.13
C ILE A 86 -4.82 18.96 -11.24
N LYS A 87 -3.83 18.05 -11.22
CA LYS A 87 -2.83 17.90 -12.27
C LYS A 87 -3.32 16.89 -13.31
N LEU A 88 -3.80 17.38 -14.45
CA LEU A 88 -4.27 16.56 -15.57
C LEU A 88 -3.22 16.55 -16.68
N HIS A 89 -3.07 15.41 -17.36
CA HIS A 89 -2.10 15.22 -18.45
C HIS A 89 -2.73 14.65 -19.74
N PRO A 90 -3.86 15.19 -20.24
CA PRO A 90 -4.40 14.76 -21.52
C PRO A 90 -3.45 15.14 -22.66
N ARG A 91 -3.28 14.21 -23.60
CA ARG A 91 -2.71 14.46 -24.92
C ARG A 91 -3.70 15.28 -25.76
N GLN A 92 -3.28 15.72 -26.95
CA GLN A 92 -4.11 16.53 -27.84
C GLN A 92 -5.41 15.82 -28.27
N ASP A 93 -5.40 14.49 -28.36
CA ASP A 93 -6.56 13.65 -28.65
C ASP A 93 -7.42 13.33 -27.40
N GLY A 94 -7.06 13.90 -26.24
CA GLY A 94 -7.71 13.67 -24.96
C GLY A 94 -7.28 12.38 -24.25
N THR A 95 -6.50 11.52 -24.90
CA THR A 95 -5.99 10.28 -24.28
C THR A 95 -4.93 10.59 -23.22
N ILE A 96 -4.71 9.67 -22.29
CA ILE A 96 -3.59 9.74 -21.34
C ILE A 96 -2.47 8.82 -21.82
N HIS A 97 -1.21 9.20 -21.57
CA HIS A 97 -0.07 8.35 -21.90
C HIS A 97 -0.22 6.95 -21.25
N PRO A 98 -0.06 5.83 -21.98
CA PRO A 98 -0.23 4.49 -21.42
C PRO A 98 0.64 4.22 -20.18
N GLY A 99 1.88 4.70 -20.19
CA GLY A 99 2.77 4.68 -19.01
C GLY A 99 2.19 5.40 -17.78
N ASP A 100 1.51 6.54 -17.95
CA ASP A 100 0.85 7.23 -16.83
C ASP A 100 -0.37 6.43 -16.34
N ILE A 101 -1.17 5.85 -17.26
CA ILE A 101 -2.28 4.96 -16.89
C ILE A 101 -1.79 3.76 -16.08
N LYS A 102 -0.66 3.16 -16.45
CA LYS A 102 -0.02 2.07 -15.69
C LYS A 102 0.33 2.53 -14.28
N VAL A 103 0.94 3.71 -14.12
CA VAL A 103 1.27 4.30 -12.81
C VAL A 103 0.02 4.55 -11.97
N TYR A 104 -1.05 5.10 -12.55
CA TYR A 104 -2.31 5.36 -11.84
C TYR A 104 -3.04 4.06 -11.44
N LYS A 105 -3.04 3.05 -12.32
CA LYS A 105 -3.55 1.70 -11.99
C LYS A 105 -2.77 1.12 -10.80
N SER A 106 -1.44 1.17 -10.84
CA SER A 106 -0.60 0.62 -9.76
C SER A 106 -0.81 1.35 -8.44
N SER A 107 -0.97 2.69 -8.45
CA SER A 107 -1.23 3.44 -7.21
C SER A 107 -2.52 3.00 -6.51
N PHE A 108 -3.55 2.60 -7.26
CA PHE A 108 -4.79 2.04 -6.71
C PHE A 108 -4.67 0.57 -6.32
N VAL A 109 -4.09 -0.25 -7.18
CA VAL A 109 -4.00 -1.71 -6.97
C VAL A 109 -3.06 -2.07 -5.81
N ASP A 110 -1.99 -1.31 -5.62
CA ASP A 110 -1.02 -1.58 -4.55
C ASP A 110 -1.35 -0.83 -3.24
N SER A 111 -2.22 0.19 -3.29
CA SER A 111 -2.75 0.86 -2.11
C SER A 111 -3.84 0.02 -1.43
N TRP A 112 -3.53 -0.47 -0.23
CA TRP A 112 -4.51 -1.20 0.59
C TRP A 112 -5.76 -0.36 0.91
N LYS A 113 -5.63 0.96 1.02
CA LYS A 113 -6.77 1.85 1.28
C LYS A 113 -7.71 1.91 0.09
N CYS A 114 -7.17 1.99 -1.12
CA CYS A 114 -7.94 2.01 -2.36
C CYS A 114 -8.63 0.67 -2.61
N ARG A 115 -7.97 -0.45 -2.31
CA ARG A 115 -8.59 -1.78 -2.41
C ARG A 115 -9.75 -1.97 -1.44
N GLU A 116 -9.53 -1.66 -0.16
CA GLU A 116 -10.57 -1.82 0.87
C GLU A 116 -11.71 -0.83 0.70
N GLY A 117 -11.38 0.40 0.28
CA GLY A 117 -12.37 1.44 0.06
C GLY A 117 -13.03 1.41 -1.31
N GLY A 118 -12.57 0.52 -2.21
CA GLY A 118 -13.06 0.42 -3.58
C GLY A 118 -12.99 1.74 -4.34
N ILE A 119 -13.82 1.84 -5.39
CA ILE A 119 -13.83 3.00 -6.27
C ILE A 119 -14.19 4.31 -5.56
N LEU A 120 -15.11 4.27 -4.59
CA LEU A 120 -15.52 5.46 -3.86
C LEU A 120 -14.37 6.09 -3.06
N TYR A 121 -13.47 5.27 -2.51
CA TYR A 121 -12.24 5.78 -1.91
C TYR A 121 -11.27 6.34 -2.96
N CYS A 122 -11.13 5.66 -4.11
CA CYS A 122 -10.23 6.10 -5.18
C CYS A 122 -10.60 7.48 -5.75
N ILE A 123 -11.88 7.88 -5.70
CA ILE A 123 -12.32 9.23 -6.09
C ILE A 123 -11.71 10.31 -5.17
N GLY A 124 -11.36 9.97 -3.93
CA GLY A 124 -10.61 10.84 -3.03
C GLY A 124 -9.18 11.12 -3.51
N GLU A 125 -8.59 10.17 -4.23
CA GLU A 125 -7.28 10.32 -4.90
C GLU A 125 -7.50 11.00 -6.27
N ALA A 126 -7.92 12.27 -6.21
CA ALA A 126 -8.54 12.99 -7.32
C ALA A 126 -7.68 12.99 -8.60
N ARG A 127 -6.36 13.12 -8.48
CA ARG A 127 -5.48 13.20 -9.66
C ARG A 127 -5.55 11.93 -10.50
N GLU A 128 -5.29 10.79 -9.88
CA GLU A 128 -5.24 9.48 -10.52
C GLU A 128 -6.61 9.14 -11.11
N PHE A 129 -7.67 9.34 -10.32
CA PHE A 129 -9.04 9.04 -10.74
C PHE A 129 -9.46 9.86 -11.97
N TRP A 130 -9.26 11.18 -11.95
CA TRP A 130 -9.70 12.04 -13.04
C TRP A 130 -8.92 11.84 -14.33
N ASN A 131 -7.62 11.52 -14.27
CA ASN A 131 -6.87 11.16 -15.48
C ASN A 131 -7.42 9.85 -16.09
N MET A 132 -7.76 8.85 -15.27
CA MET A 132 -8.37 7.61 -15.78
C MET A 132 -9.78 7.84 -16.37
N VAL A 133 -10.59 8.70 -15.75
CA VAL A 133 -11.91 9.11 -16.29
C VAL A 133 -11.76 9.86 -17.62
N LEU A 134 -10.78 10.75 -17.74
CA LEU A 134 -10.47 11.43 -19.00
C LEU A 134 -10.13 10.43 -20.10
N ASN A 135 -9.27 9.46 -19.80
CA ASN A 135 -8.91 8.41 -20.75
C ASN A 135 -10.14 7.57 -21.16
N TYR A 136 -11.05 7.31 -20.23
CA TYR A 136 -12.30 6.60 -20.51
C TYR A 136 -13.23 7.36 -21.46
N HIS A 137 -13.25 8.69 -21.43
CA HIS A 137 -14.05 9.51 -22.35
C HIS A 137 -13.29 9.97 -23.61
N SER A 138 -12.03 9.56 -23.76
CA SER A 138 -11.21 9.82 -24.94
C SER A 138 -11.44 8.76 -26.02
N THR A 139 -10.67 8.82 -27.12
CA THR A 139 -10.66 7.79 -28.16
C THR A 139 -10.24 6.40 -27.65
N ALA A 140 -9.54 6.32 -26.52
CA ALA A 140 -9.16 5.05 -25.90
C ALA A 140 -10.36 4.27 -25.30
N ASN A 141 -11.42 4.98 -24.89
CA ASN A 141 -12.65 4.39 -24.33
C ASN A 141 -12.43 3.37 -23.18
N THR A 142 -11.38 3.58 -22.38
CA THR A 142 -11.05 2.72 -21.22
C THR A 142 -10.42 3.55 -20.11
N THR A 143 -10.69 3.18 -18.86
CA THR A 143 -9.96 3.70 -17.69
C THR A 143 -8.55 3.12 -17.57
N GLY A 144 -8.22 2.06 -18.32
CA GLY A 144 -7.06 1.20 -18.07
C GLY A 144 -7.31 0.13 -17.00
N MET A 145 -8.49 0.12 -16.38
CA MET A 145 -8.93 -0.91 -15.43
C MET A 145 -10.24 -1.54 -15.90
N ARG A 146 -10.15 -2.72 -16.52
CA ARG A 146 -11.32 -3.47 -17.04
C ARG A 146 -12.46 -3.66 -16.03
N GLN A 147 -12.13 -3.75 -14.74
CA GLN A 147 -13.13 -3.85 -13.67
C GLN A 147 -13.97 -2.56 -13.53
N TRP A 148 -13.34 -1.40 -13.66
CA TRP A 148 -14.02 -0.10 -13.63
C TRP A 148 -14.83 0.13 -14.90
N ASP A 149 -14.29 -0.20 -16.07
CA ASP A 149 -15.03 -0.07 -17.34
C ASP A 149 -16.34 -0.88 -17.30
N LYS A 150 -16.26 -2.15 -16.86
CA LYS A 150 -17.43 -3.00 -16.64
C LYS A 150 -18.40 -2.43 -15.62
N LEU A 151 -17.89 -1.84 -14.52
CA LEU A 151 -18.73 -1.20 -13.52
C LEU A 151 -19.45 0.02 -14.10
N PHE A 152 -18.77 0.85 -14.89
CA PHE A 152 -19.35 2.05 -15.51
C PHE A 152 -20.47 1.69 -16.47
N GLU A 153 -20.26 0.66 -17.30
CA GLU A 153 -21.30 0.13 -18.19
C GLU A 153 -22.50 -0.43 -17.42
N ARG A 154 -22.25 -1.18 -16.34
CA ARG A 154 -23.32 -1.73 -15.50
C ARG A 154 -24.13 -0.62 -14.84
N LEU A 155 -23.46 0.40 -14.29
CA LEU A 155 -24.11 1.56 -13.68
C LEU A 155 -24.96 2.31 -14.69
N ARG A 156 -24.47 2.54 -15.91
CA ARG A 156 -25.28 3.18 -16.97
C ARG A 156 -26.53 2.36 -17.31
N LYS A 157 -26.42 1.03 -17.37
CA LYS A 157 -27.55 0.12 -17.68
C LYS A 157 -28.57 0.01 -16.54
N SER A 158 -28.15 0.20 -15.30
CA SER A 158 -28.98 0.04 -14.10
C SER A 158 -29.49 1.37 -13.54
N ASP A 159 -29.51 2.44 -14.34
CA ASP A 159 -29.85 3.80 -13.91
C ASP A 159 -29.10 4.23 -12.63
N PHE A 160 -27.81 3.90 -12.59
CA PHE A 160 -26.89 4.21 -11.50
C PHE A 160 -27.25 3.60 -10.14
N ASP A 161 -27.87 2.43 -10.08
CA ASP A 161 -28.10 1.72 -8.81
C ASP A 161 -26.88 1.66 -7.87
N LYS A 162 -27.03 2.28 -6.68
CA LYS A 162 -26.03 2.35 -5.61
C LYS A 162 -25.63 0.98 -5.07
N SER A 163 -26.54 0.00 -5.13
CA SER A 163 -26.30 -1.36 -4.62
C SER A 163 -25.19 -2.08 -5.39
N LEU A 164 -24.86 -1.63 -6.60
CA LEU A 164 -23.77 -2.20 -7.41
C LEU A 164 -22.38 -1.74 -6.97
N ILE A 165 -22.29 -0.71 -6.14
CA ILE A 165 -21.02 -0.09 -5.74
C ILE A 165 -20.65 -0.57 -4.33
N PRO A 166 -19.43 -1.12 -4.12
CA PRO A 166 -18.98 -1.49 -2.79
C PRO A 166 -18.90 -0.29 -1.84
N CYS A 167 -19.37 -0.49 -0.60
CA CYS A 167 -19.23 0.49 0.47
C CYS A 167 -17.76 0.71 0.83
N MET A 168 -17.27 1.95 0.78
CA MET A 168 -15.87 2.25 1.05
C MET A 168 -15.41 2.08 2.50
N TRP A 169 -16.35 1.92 3.43
CA TRP A 169 -16.06 1.76 4.86
C TRP A 169 -16.12 0.31 5.33
N PHE A 170 -16.88 -0.53 4.63
CA PHE A 170 -17.21 -1.88 5.07
C PHE A 170 -16.01 -2.78 5.31
N ALA A 171 -15.06 -2.77 4.36
CA ALA A 171 -13.83 -3.55 4.47
C ALA A 171 -12.75 -2.88 5.32
N ARG A 172 -12.99 -1.70 5.90
CA ARG A 172 -12.04 -1.00 6.78
C ARG A 172 -12.18 -1.49 8.22
N GLU A 173 -11.24 -1.10 9.06
CA GLU A 173 -11.14 -1.58 10.45
C GLU A 173 -12.38 -1.31 11.31
N GLY A 174 -13.08 -0.20 11.04
CA GLY A 174 -14.29 0.18 11.77
C GLY A 174 -15.59 -0.37 11.18
N GLY A 175 -15.54 -1.03 10.02
CA GLY A 175 -16.75 -1.41 9.28
C GLY A 175 -17.56 -0.23 8.79
N CYS A 176 -18.77 -0.51 8.30
CA CYS A 176 -19.73 0.52 7.94
C CYS A 176 -20.63 0.83 9.14
N LEU A 177 -20.64 2.09 9.56
CA LEU A 177 -21.42 2.59 10.70
C LEU A 177 -22.72 3.30 10.25
N ASP A 178 -22.95 3.49 8.96
CA ASP A 178 -24.19 4.10 8.47
C ASP A 178 -25.30 3.05 8.38
N VAL A 179 -26.27 3.13 9.29
CA VAL A 179 -27.42 2.20 9.37
C VAL A 179 -28.19 2.11 8.05
N ALA A 180 -28.26 3.22 7.30
CA ALA A 180 -29.02 3.31 6.05
C ALA A 180 -28.12 3.31 4.81
N CYS A 181 -26.89 2.77 4.92
CA CYS A 181 -25.92 2.77 3.84
C CYS A 181 -26.48 2.04 2.59
N PRO A 182 -26.60 2.71 1.43
CA PRO A 182 -27.23 2.14 0.24
C PRO A 182 -26.25 1.32 -0.63
N PHE A 183 -24.99 1.22 -0.23
CA PHE A 183 -23.92 0.58 -0.99
C PHE A 183 -23.79 -0.90 -0.63
N SER A 184 -23.09 -1.68 -1.47
CA SER A 184 -22.90 -3.10 -1.27
C SER A 184 -21.98 -3.43 -0.08
N HIS A 185 -22.41 -4.41 0.71
CA HIS A 185 -21.70 -4.97 1.88
C HIS A 185 -21.38 -6.46 1.66
N ASP A 186 -20.84 -6.82 0.49
CA ASP A 186 -20.46 -8.19 0.14
C ASP A 186 -19.21 -8.64 0.93
N LYS A 187 -19.46 -9.39 2.02
CA LYS A 187 -18.41 -9.84 2.94
C LYS A 187 -17.48 -10.84 2.28
N GLU A 188 -18.03 -11.77 1.52
CA GLU A 188 -17.30 -12.84 0.85
C GLU A 188 -16.34 -12.26 -0.18
N ALA A 189 -16.81 -11.32 -1.01
CA ALA A 189 -15.96 -10.62 -1.98
C ALA A 189 -14.82 -9.85 -1.29
N CYS A 190 -15.10 -9.14 -0.20
CA CYS A 190 -14.08 -8.40 0.53
C CYS A 190 -13.04 -9.32 1.22
N ILE A 191 -13.45 -10.49 1.71
CA ILE A 191 -12.53 -11.50 2.28
C ILE A 191 -11.68 -12.12 1.17
N LEU A 192 -12.27 -12.48 0.03
CA LEU A 192 -11.55 -13.02 -1.11
C LEU A 192 -10.51 -12.04 -1.66
N ASP A 193 -10.87 -10.75 -1.80
CA ASP A 193 -9.90 -9.73 -2.22
C ASP A 193 -8.74 -9.61 -1.22
N ARG A 194 -9.07 -9.59 0.08
CA ARG A 194 -8.07 -9.57 1.15
C ARG A 194 -7.14 -10.78 1.08
N GLU A 195 -7.66 -11.99 0.90
CA GLU A 195 -6.81 -13.18 0.79
C GLU A 195 -5.93 -13.12 -0.46
N LYS A 196 -6.43 -12.61 -1.59
CA LYS A 196 -5.59 -12.36 -2.78
C LYS A 196 -4.43 -11.41 -2.48
N VAL A 197 -4.66 -10.32 -1.74
CA VAL A 197 -3.58 -9.42 -1.28
C VAL A 197 -2.57 -10.18 -0.45
N LEU A 198 -3.05 -10.91 0.56
CA LEU A 198 -2.20 -11.63 1.49
C LEU A 198 -1.39 -12.71 0.77
N MET A 199 -1.97 -13.42 -0.19
CA MET A 199 -1.28 -14.36 -1.06
C MET A 199 -0.20 -13.66 -1.91
N LYS A 200 -0.53 -12.55 -2.59
CA LYS A 200 0.47 -11.75 -3.36
C LYS A 200 1.64 -11.34 -2.46
N ARG A 201 1.35 -10.80 -1.26
CA ARG A 201 2.36 -10.38 -0.27
C ARG A 201 3.19 -11.55 0.26
N ARG A 202 2.55 -12.67 0.59
CA ARG A 202 3.23 -13.90 1.03
C ARG A 202 4.14 -14.44 -0.06
N ALA A 203 3.76 -14.31 -1.33
CA ALA A 203 4.61 -14.67 -2.47
C ALA A 203 5.82 -13.72 -2.59
N THR A 204 5.63 -12.41 -2.41
CA THR A 204 6.74 -11.43 -2.42
C THR A 204 7.66 -11.58 -1.20
N LEU A 205 7.15 -12.02 -0.06
CA LEU A 205 7.98 -12.37 1.11
C LEU A 205 8.96 -13.50 0.85
N GLY A 206 8.85 -14.24 -0.27
CA GLY A 206 9.87 -15.18 -0.73
C GLY A 206 11.00 -14.53 -1.53
N ARG A 207 10.75 -13.39 -2.20
CA ARG A 207 11.69 -12.78 -3.15
C ARG A 207 12.74 -11.88 -2.47
N PRO A 208 14.02 -11.95 -2.86
CA PRO A 208 15.06 -11.04 -2.34
C PRO A 208 14.66 -9.59 -2.61
N THR A 209 14.96 -8.70 -1.67
CA THR A 209 14.69 -7.27 -1.87
C THR A 209 15.72 -6.66 -2.83
N MET A 210 15.42 -5.49 -3.43
CA MET A 210 16.40 -4.77 -4.27
C MET A 210 17.72 -4.50 -3.53
N ARG A 211 17.63 -4.24 -2.22
CA ARG A 211 18.81 -4.12 -1.35
C ARG A 211 19.62 -5.42 -1.32
N ASP A 212 18.95 -6.57 -1.17
CA ASP A 212 19.63 -7.88 -1.11
C ASP A 212 20.32 -8.21 -2.43
N ILE A 213 19.67 -7.89 -3.55
CA ILE A 213 20.22 -8.05 -4.90
C ILE A 213 21.46 -7.17 -5.05
N SER A 214 21.35 -5.87 -4.74
CA SER A 214 22.47 -4.92 -4.83
C SER A 214 23.65 -5.32 -3.93
N LEU A 215 23.39 -5.78 -2.70
CA LEU A 215 24.44 -6.28 -1.80
C LEU A 215 25.13 -7.54 -2.35
N ARG A 216 24.39 -8.42 -3.03
CA ARG A 216 24.99 -9.59 -3.68
C ARG A 216 25.85 -9.18 -4.88
N GLU A 217 25.35 -8.30 -5.73
CA GLU A 217 26.08 -7.77 -6.89
C GLU A 217 27.39 -7.09 -6.44
N GLN A 218 27.33 -6.26 -5.39
CA GLN A 218 28.53 -5.65 -4.79
C GLN A 218 29.54 -6.69 -4.31
N ARG A 219 29.08 -7.79 -3.68
CA ARG A 219 29.96 -8.89 -3.25
C ARG A 219 30.58 -9.64 -4.41
N GLN A 220 29.80 -9.92 -5.46
CA GLN A 220 30.30 -10.59 -6.67
C GLN A 220 31.36 -9.73 -7.38
N LEU A 221 31.14 -8.42 -7.48
CA LEU A 221 32.11 -7.48 -8.03
C LEU A 221 33.39 -7.39 -7.17
N ALA A 222 33.26 -7.38 -5.85
CA ALA A 222 34.41 -7.38 -4.94
C ALA A 222 35.24 -8.67 -5.10
N GLN A 223 34.59 -9.83 -5.14
CA GLN A 223 35.25 -11.13 -5.33
C GLN A 223 35.93 -11.24 -6.69
N HIS A 224 35.28 -10.75 -7.76
CA HIS A 224 35.89 -10.70 -9.08
C HIS A 224 37.14 -9.81 -9.09
N ARG A 225 37.12 -8.66 -8.41
CA ARG A 225 38.29 -7.77 -8.29
C ARG A 225 39.44 -8.42 -7.53
N GLU A 226 39.15 -9.20 -6.49
CA GLU A 226 40.16 -9.97 -5.75
C GLU A 226 40.78 -11.07 -6.62
N ASN A 227 39.95 -11.82 -7.33
CA ASN A 227 40.40 -12.87 -8.25
C ASN A 227 41.23 -12.29 -9.42
N SER A 228 40.80 -11.19 -10.03
CA SER A 228 41.55 -10.53 -11.12
C SER A 228 42.87 -9.93 -10.65
N LYS A 229 43.01 -9.57 -9.37
CA LYS A 229 44.31 -9.16 -8.81
C LYS A 229 45.28 -10.33 -8.71
N SER A 230 44.78 -11.56 -8.51
CA SER A 230 45.60 -12.78 -8.54
C SER A 230 46.01 -13.19 -9.95
N ASP A 231 45.29 -12.72 -10.97
CA ASP A 231 45.42 -13.16 -12.37
C ASP A 231 45.90 -12.03 -13.30
N SER A 232 46.82 -11.19 -12.79
CA SER A 232 47.33 -10.02 -13.50
C SER A 232 48.18 -10.39 -14.72
N ARG A 233 47.51 -10.75 -15.83
CA ARG A 233 48.06 -10.67 -17.18
C ARG A 233 47.07 -10.65 -18.35
N GLU A 234 45.88 -10.05 -18.25
CA GLU A 234 45.22 -9.44 -19.42
C GLU A 234 43.97 -8.64 -19.02
N ILE A 235 43.91 -7.36 -19.41
CA ILE A 235 42.79 -6.46 -19.11
C ILE A 235 41.99 -6.28 -20.40
N VAL A 236 40.81 -6.91 -20.48
CA VAL A 236 39.79 -6.61 -21.48
C VAL A 236 38.75 -5.69 -20.83
N LYS A 237 38.56 -4.49 -21.40
CA LYS A 237 37.55 -3.53 -20.96
C LYS A 237 36.18 -3.96 -21.50
N HIS A 238 35.27 -4.36 -20.62
CA HIS A 238 33.87 -4.58 -20.97
C HIS A 238 33.04 -3.36 -20.55
N GLU A 239 32.43 -2.68 -21.54
CA GLU A 239 31.42 -1.66 -21.31
C GLU A 239 30.10 -2.35 -20.96
N GLY A 240 29.66 -2.19 -19.71
CA GLY A 240 28.48 -2.87 -19.17
C GLY A 240 27.27 -1.95 -19.13
N THR A 241 26.28 -2.24 -19.97
CA THR A 241 24.87 -1.89 -19.72
C THR A 241 24.38 -2.68 -18.52
N SER A 242 23.82 -1.99 -17.54
CA SER A 242 23.37 -2.58 -16.27
C SER A 242 22.08 -3.38 -16.50
N ALA A 243 22.09 -4.67 -16.19
CA ALA A 243 20.92 -5.57 -16.22
C ALA A 243 19.78 -5.17 -15.24
N LEU A 244 19.87 -4.00 -14.62
CA LEU A 244 18.88 -3.40 -13.73
C LEU A 244 17.79 -2.61 -14.49
N GLU A 245 18.00 -2.26 -15.78
CA GLU A 245 17.02 -1.51 -16.58
C GLU A 245 15.85 -2.36 -17.11
N LEU A 246 15.89 -3.70 -16.95
CA LEU A 246 14.88 -4.65 -17.45
C LEU A 246 13.77 -4.98 -16.44
N TRP A 247 13.66 -4.27 -15.33
CA TRP A 247 12.73 -4.57 -14.21
C TRP A 247 11.41 -3.77 -14.24
N ASP A 248 10.88 -3.43 -15.41
CA ASP A 248 9.52 -2.85 -15.44
C ASP A 248 8.47 -3.97 -15.32
N ASP A 249 7.85 -4.07 -14.14
CA ASP A 249 6.82 -5.04 -13.71
C ASP A 249 5.48 -4.90 -14.49
N SER A 250 5.49 -4.81 -15.82
CA SER A 250 4.29 -5.06 -16.66
C SER A 250 4.08 -6.56 -16.83
N VAL A 251 3.51 -7.19 -15.81
CA VAL A 251 2.77 -8.44 -16.00
C VAL A 251 1.31 -8.04 -16.19
N ASP A 252 0.96 -7.61 -17.40
CA ASP A 252 -0.39 -7.81 -17.89
C ASP A 252 -0.44 -9.26 -18.44
N ASP A 253 -1.58 -9.92 -18.21
CA ASP A 253 -1.90 -11.36 -18.36
C ASP A 253 -1.86 -11.87 -19.82
N ASP A 254 -0.99 -11.32 -20.66
CA ASP A 254 -0.69 -11.88 -21.98
C ASP A 254 0.56 -12.75 -21.80
N GLU A 255 0.41 -14.07 -21.96
CA GLU A 255 1.48 -15.08 -21.92
C GLU A 255 2.48 -14.87 -23.07
N GLU A 256 3.22 -13.76 -23.06
CA GLU A 256 4.39 -13.61 -23.90
C GLU A 256 5.49 -14.52 -23.32
N GLU A 257 5.90 -15.51 -24.12
CA GLU A 257 6.91 -16.49 -23.77
C GLU A 257 8.22 -15.75 -23.44
N LEU A 258 8.51 -15.59 -22.15
CA LEU A 258 9.71 -14.93 -21.64
C LEU A 258 10.95 -15.55 -22.29
N ASP A 259 11.86 -14.70 -22.78
CA ASP A 259 13.16 -15.11 -23.31
C ASP A 259 13.82 -16.14 -22.35
N PRO A 260 14.24 -17.32 -22.84
CA PRO A 260 14.88 -18.36 -22.03
C PRO A 260 16.05 -17.86 -21.17
N GLU A 261 16.77 -16.84 -21.62
CA GLU A 261 17.85 -16.21 -20.87
C GLU A 261 17.34 -15.45 -19.65
N VAL A 262 16.25 -14.70 -19.84
CA VAL A 262 15.58 -13.93 -18.79
C VAL A 262 14.96 -14.90 -17.77
N ASP A 263 14.36 -15.99 -18.23
CA ASP A 263 13.81 -17.04 -17.36
C ASP A 263 14.89 -17.76 -16.55
N ARG A 264 16.08 -17.97 -17.13
CA ARG A 264 17.27 -18.48 -16.40
C ARG A 264 17.73 -17.50 -15.33
N ILE A 265 17.84 -16.21 -15.64
CA ILE A 265 18.18 -15.17 -14.65
C ILE A 265 17.14 -15.12 -13.53
N PHE A 266 15.85 -15.27 -13.84
CA PHE A 266 14.80 -15.35 -12.83
C PHE A 266 14.91 -16.59 -11.95
N LYS A 267 15.23 -17.77 -12.52
CA LYS A 267 15.50 -19.00 -11.77
C LYS A 267 16.71 -18.85 -10.84
N GLU A 268 17.83 -18.32 -11.33
CA GLU A 268 19.02 -18.04 -10.52
C GLU A 268 18.77 -16.98 -9.43
N ARG A 269 17.89 -16.01 -9.69
CA ARG A 269 17.43 -15.03 -8.70
C ARG A 269 16.45 -15.62 -7.69
N ALA A 270 15.65 -16.62 -8.05
CA ALA A 270 14.82 -17.34 -7.08
C ALA A 270 15.66 -18.14 -6.08
N GLU A 271 16.88 -18.51 -6.46
CA GLU A 271 17.86 -19.19 -5.59
C GLU A 271 18.63 -18.23 -4.65
N ILE A 272 18.49 -16.90 -4.80
CA ILE A 272 19.11 -15.95 -3.86
C ILE A 272 18.48 -16.17 -2.48
N LYS A 273 19.25 -16.73 -1.54
CA LYS A 273 18.82 -16.81 -0.15
C LYS A 273 18.67 -15.40 0.42
N LYS A 274 17.51 -15.12 1.03
CA LYS A 274 17.23 -13.82 1.65
C LYS A 274 18.29 -13.43 2.67
N ILE A 275 18.78 -12.21 2.56
CA ILE A 275 19.61 -11.57 3.58
C ILE A 275 18.69 -11.06 4.69
N CYS A 276 19.14 -11.18 5.93
CA CYS A 276 18.40 -10.59 7.04
C CYS A 276 18.31 -9.07 6.85
N SER A 277 17.13 -8.48 7.07
CA SER A 277 16.94 -7.03 6.93
C SER A 277 17.41 -6.23 8.15
N ASN A 278 17.92 -6.88 9.20
CA ASN A 278 18.72 -6.17 10.21
C ASN A 278 19.94 -5.60 9.49
N PRO A 279 20.15 -4.26 9.46
CA PRO A 279 21.33 -3.69 8.81
C PRO A 279 22.64 -4.25 9.37
N ASP A 280 22.65 -4.68 10.64
CA ASP A 280 23.82 -5.24 11.31
C ASP A 280 23.97 -6.76 11.12
N CYS A 281 22.98 -7.45 10.54
CA CYS A 281 23.02 -8.89 10.29
C CYS A 281 22.97 -9.16 8.78
N LEU A 282 24.13 -9.44 8.17
CA LEU A 282 24.22 -9.74 6.75
C LEU A 282 24.08 -11.25 6.43
N THR A 283 23.52 -12.02 7.36
CA THR A 283 23.37 -13.47 7.22
C THR A 283 22.27 -13.82 6.22
N ALA A 284 22.62 -14.62 5.21
CA ALA A 284 21.71 -15.08 4.16
C ALA A 284 20.85 -16.29 4.56
N ARG A 285 20.81 -16.67 5.84
CA ARG A 285 20.07 -17.85 6.32
C ARG A 285 18.81 -17.43 7.06
N MET A 286 17.70 -17.47 6.34
CA MET A 286 16.35 -17.36 6.87
C MET A 286 15.73 -18.76 6.87
N THR A 287 15.37 -19.29 8.04
CA THR A 287 14.66 -20.57 8.11
C THR A 287 13.16 -20.34 8.17
N LYS A 288 12.40 -21.14 7.40
CA LYS A 288 10.96 -21.25 7.60
C LYS A 288 10.74 -21.97 8.92
N LYS A 289 10.20 -21.28 9.92
CA LYS A 289 9.79 -21.97 11.15
C LYS A 289 8.46 -22.63 10.87
N SER A 290 8.46 -23.90 10.46
CA SER A 290 7.24 -24.70 10.49
C SER A 290 6.90 -24.92 11.97
N GLN A 291 5.87 -24.29 12.51
CA GLN A 291 5.32 -24.71 13.79
C GLN A 291 4.78 -26.13 13.59
N ARG A 292 5.57 -27.13 14.01
CA ARG A 292 5.22 -28.55 13.93
C ARG A 292 4.59 -29.07 15.22
N GLU A 293 4.30 -28.21 16.19
CA GLU A 293 4.01 -28.63 17.57
C GLU A 293 2.54 -28.93 17.89
N SER A 294 1.58 -28.81 16.97
CA SER A 294 0.16 -28.97 17.35
C SER A 294 -0.77 -29.69 16.36
N GLY A 295 -0.26 -30.38 15.34
CA GLY A 295 -1.10 -31.16 14.41
C GLY A 295 -2.09 -30.35 13.57
N LYS A 296 -2.17 -29.02 13.77
CA LYS A 296 -2.88 -28.08 12.91
C LYS A 296 -1.87 -27.44 11.95
N ILE A 297 -2.14 -27.57 10.66
CA ILE A 297 -1.44 -26.82 9.62
C ILE A 297 -1.89 -25.36 9.76
N GLU A 298 -1.22 -24.58 10.61
CA GLU A 298 -1.42 -23.13 10.68
C GLU A 298 -0.29 -22.45 9.91
N ASP A 299 -0.64 -21.95 8.72
CA ASP A 299 0.18 -21.03 7.95
C ASP A 299 0.12 -19.66 8.65
N PRO A 300 1.26 -19.16 9.12
CA PRO A 300 1.99 -18.28 8.23
C PRO A 300 3.47 -18.64 8.16
N LYS A 301 4.00 -18.73 6.93
CA LYS A 301 5.43 -18.71 6.59
C LYS A 301 6.17 -17.54 7.25
N MET A 302 6.45 -17.64 8.55
CA MET A 302 7.34 -16.75 9.27
C MET A 302 8.77 -17.11 8.89
N MET A 303 9.50 -16.11 8.44
CA MET A 303 10.92 -16.23 8.14
C MET A 303 11.69 -15.69 9.33
N VAL A 304 12.54 -16.52 9.93
CA VAL A 304 13.35 -16.14 11.09
C VAL A 304 14.81 -16.14 10.70
N CYS A 305 15.52 -15.04 10.98
CA CYS A 305 16.97 -15.02 10.82
C CYS A 305 17.62 -16.00 11.81
N THR A 306 18.45 -16.91 11.33
CA THR A 306 19.09 -17.90 12.21
C THR A 306 20.05 -17.27 13.22
N GLN A 307 20.65 -16.13 12.89
CA GLN A 307 21.64 -15.43 13.73
C GLN A 307 20.98 -14.46 14.71
N CYS A 308 20.37 -13.37 14.22
CA CYS A 308 19.82 -12.32 15.08
C CYS A 308 18.37 -12.58 15.54
N LYS A 309 17.75 -13.68 15.10
CA LYS A 309 16.38 -14.09 15.46
C LYS A 309 15.26 -13.11 15.08
N ILE A 310 15.56 -12.06 14.31
CA ILE A 310 14.52 -11.18 13.77
C ILE A 310 13.56 -12.01 12.91
N THR A 311 12.27 -11.82 13.17
CA THR A 311 11.18 -12.50 12.48
C THR A 311 10.52 -11.55 11.49
N TYR A 312 10.26 -12.05 10.29
CA TYR A 312 9.47 -11.37 9.27
C TYR A 312 8.14 -12.08 9.18
N TYR A 313 7.07 -11.33 9.39
CA TYR A 313 5.70 -11.82 9.29
C TYR A 313 4.92 -10.91 8.35
N CYS A 314 4.12 -11.49 7.47
CA CYS A 314 3.00 -10.78 6.85
C CYS A 314 1.83 -10.93 7.83
N SER A 315 1.58 -9.93 8.67
CA SER A 315 0.43 -9.97 9.57
C SER A 315 -0.87 -10.11 8.78
N VAL A 316 -1.70 -11.04 9.22
CA VAL A 316 -3.14 -11.06 8.92
C VAL A 316 -3.87 -9.99 9.75
N SER A 317 -3.23 -9.45 10.80
CA SER A 317 -3.82 -8.48 11.72
C SER A 317 -2.95 -7.23 11.88
N ARG A 318 -3.55 -6.08 11.51
CA ARG A 318 -3.18 -4.67 11.76
C ARG A 318 -2.13 -3.97 10.86
N ILE A 319 -2.64 -2.87 10.28
CA ILE A 319 -2.15 -1.47 10.27
C ILE A 319 -0.65 -1.26 10.51
N TRP A 320 -0.05 -0.51 9.59
CA TRP A 320 1.35 -0.07 9.54
C TRP A 320 2.35 -1.17 9.18
N PHE A 321 3.25 -0.85 8.24
CA PHE A 321 4.59 -1.44 8.25
C PHE A 321 5.30 -0.94 9.51
N VAL A 322 4.93 -1.45 10.68
CA VAL A 322 5.87 -1.48 11.80
C VAL A 322 6.60 -2.81 11.65
N VAL A 323 7.87 -2.75 11.25
CA VAL A 323 8.79 -3.83 11.56
C VAL A 323 8.85 -3.90 13.08
N VAL A 324 7.99 -4.72 13.69
CA VAL A 324 8.07 -4.96 15.13
C VAL A 324 9.29 -5.85 15.32
N ILE A 325 10.44 -5.23 15.57
CA ILE A 325 11.63 -5.94 16.00
C ILE A 325 11.37 -6.38 17.45
N ILE A 326 10.77 -7.56 17.62
CA ILE A 326 10.77 -8.21 18.92
C ILE A 326 12.17 -8.80 19.12
N VAL A 327 13.07 -8.02 19.73
CA VAL A 327 14.33 -8.55 20.26
C VAL A 327 13.98 -9.32 21.53
N THR A 328 13.67 -10.61 21.42
CA THR A 328 13.72 -11.48 22.60
C THR A 328 15.18 -11.65 22.99
N ARG A 329 15.65 -10.83 23.94
CA ARG A 329 16.91 -11.02 24.64
C ARG A 329 16.76 -12.24 25.56
N LEU A 330 16.84 -13.43 24.99
CA LEU A 330 16.92 -14.65 25.78
C LEU A 330 18.34 -14.75 26.36
N GLY A 331 18.44 -14.50 27.67
CA GLY A 331 19.48 -15.00 28.58
C GLY A 331 20.92 -14.88 28.11
N MET A 332 21.56 -13.73 28.34
CA MET A 332 23.00 -13.72 28.62
C MET A 332 23.16 -13.73 30.14
N ASP A 333 23.53 -14.89 30.69
CA ASP A 333 23.99 -15.04 32.06
C ASP A 333 25.20 -14.14 32.31
N PHE A 334 24.97 -13.03 33.00
CA PHE A 334 26.03 -12.20 33.55
C PHE A 334 26.62 -12.91 34.78
N ARG A 335 27.68 -13.69 34.55
CA ARG A 335 28.59 -14.10 35.64
C ARG A 335 29.12 -12.83 36.31
N LYS A 336 28.63 -12.57 37.52
CA LYS A 336 29.21 -11.61 38.46
C LYS A 336 30.63 -12.04 38.78
N SER A 337 31.62 -11.26 38.33
CA SER A 337 32.95 -11.25 38.94
C SER A 337 33.00 -10.11 39.94
N ALA A 338 33.06 -10.49 41.22
CA ALA A 338 33.42 -9.61 42.31
C ALA A 338 34.89 -9.18 42.16
N ASN A 339 35.14 -7.89 42.38
CA ASN A 339 36.30 -7.30 43.09
C ASN A 339 36.52 -5.85 42.63
N GLY A 340 36.44 -4.90 43.56
CA GLY A 340 36.85 -3.52 43.28
C GLY A 340 36.43 -2.54 44.37
N ARG A 341 37.39 -2.16 45.21
CA ARG A 341 37.28 -1.35 46.43
C ARG A 341 36.73 0.07 46.25
N ILE A 342 35.89 0.45 47.22
CA ILE A 342 35.98 1.61 48.13
C ILE A 342 36.83 2.80 47.65
N GLY A 343 36.17 3.93 47.40
CA GLY A 343 36.75 5.29 47.31
C GLY A 343 35.71 6.34 47.73
N ARG A 344 36.13 7.28 48.57
CA ARG A 344 35.33 8.17 49.44
C ARG A 344 34.88 9.47 48.76
N GLY A 345 33.86 10.10 49.36
CA GLY A 345 33.62 11.56 49.36
C GLY A 345 32.84 12.07 48.13
N THR A 346 31.94 13.04 48.21
CA THR A 346 31.79 14.15 49.16
C THR A 346 30.37 14.72 49.03
N LYS A 347 29.81 15.18 50.16
CA LYS A 347 28.55 15.92 50.30
C LYS A 347 28.53 17.19 49.44
N TRP A 348 27.38 17.55 48.86
CA TRP A 348 26.93 18.95 48.71
C TRP A 348 25.40 19.05 48.83
N ASN A 349 24.97 20.20 49.36
CA ASN A 349 23.72 20.48 50.04
C ASN A 349 22.53 20.86 49.13
N ARG A 350 21.35 20.74 49.76
CA ARG A 350 20.04 21.37 49.52
C ARG A 350 20.04 22.68 48.70
N ALA A 351 19.03 22.83 47.84
CA ALA A 351 17.99 23.87 47.98
C ALA A 351 16.85 23.67 46.96
N ALA A 352 15.61 23.67 47.46
CA ALA A 352 14.42 24.20 46.81
C ALA A 352 13.94 25.37 47.70
N PRO A 353 12.86 26.14 47.42
CA PRO A 353 12.00 26.25 46.24
C PRO A 353 11.77 27.72 45.81
N SER A 354 10.98 27.99 44.75
CA SER A 354 10.07 29.15 44.74
C SER A 354 8.96 29.02 43.68
N THR A 355 7.78 29.45 44.10
CA THR A 355 6.50 29.62 43.41
C THR A 355 6.35 31.03 42.80
N SER A 356 5.19 31.29 42.20
CA SER A 356 4.66 32.52 41.56
C SER A 356 4.90 32.59 40.04
N SER A 357 3.91 32.85 39.19
CA SER A 357 2.68 33.64 39.36
C SER A 357 1.47 32.97 38.69
#